data_AF-A0A7V8X4T5-F1
#
_entry.id   AF-A0A7V8X4T5-F1
#
_cell.length_a   1.000
_cell.length_b   1.000
_cell.length_c   1.000
_cell.angle_alpha   90.00
_cell.angle_beta   90.00
_cell.angle_gamma   90.00
#
_symmetry.space_group_name_H-M   'P 1'
#
loop_
_entity.id
_entity.type
_entity.pdbx_description
1 polymer ?
#
loop_
_entity_poly.entity_id
_entity_poly.type
_entity_poly.pdbx_seq_one_letter_code
_entity_poly.pdbx_strand_id
1 'polypeptide(L)'
;MPTFQDLLRIAQQTVPEPDVASVQDQITTRQPAVIDVREQDEVDQGTIPEAIHIPRGYLELRVEGAVPDKDTPVVLYCAGGTRSLLAAKSLQELGYTDVASLGGGFNAWKQSGAPWTTPRVLTSEQRRRYSRHLLLPDVGEAGQAALLDARVLIIGAGGLGSPAALYLAAAGIGTIGIIDDDVIDESNLQRQVLHTTSRIGESKAESAQQAMLALNPTITVHALNDRLDKDNILGIIDDYDVIIDGSDNFGTRYLLNDAAVLCHKPVVHGSIFRFDGQVTVLDPRDDNSPCYRCLFPTPPPPELAPNCAEAGVLGVLPGMIGMIQATETIKLILGIGEPLTGRLLMYDARAME
;
A
#
# COMPACT_ATOMS: atom_id res chain seq x y z
N MET A 1 -5.93 -19.83 -47.94
CA MET A 1 -5.61 -19.34 -46.59
C MET A 1 -6.63 -19.93 -45.64
N PRO A 2 -6.24 -20.36 -44.42
CA PRO A 2 -7.21 -20.85 -43.44
C PRO A 2 -8.24 -19.76 -43.13
N THR A 3 -9.50 -20.16 -42.93
CA THR A 3 -10.57 -19.24 -42.52
C THR A 3 -10.52 -19.00 -41.01
N PHE A 4 -11.25 -17.99 -40.52
CA PHE A 4 -11.41 -17.76 -39.08
C PHE A 4 -11.95 -19.00 -38.33
N GLN A 5 -12.90 -19.71 -38.93
CA GLN A 5 -13.45 -20.94 -38.34
C GLN A 5 -12.41 -22.07 -38.32
N ASP A 6 -11.54 -22.16 -39.32
CA ASP A 6 -10.44 -23.13 -39.32
C ASP A 6 -9.46 -22.84 -38.19
N LEU A 7 -9.08 -21.58 -38.00
CA LEU A 7 -8.17 -21.16 -36.92
C LEU A 7 -8.75 -21.46 -35.53
N LEU A 8 -10.04 -21.16 -35.31
CA LEU A 8 -10.71 -21.51 -34.06
C LEU A 8 -10.72 -23.01 -33.79
N ARG A 9 -11.07 -23.82 -34.80
CA ARG A 9 -11.10 -25.28 -34.64
C ARG A 9 -9.72 -25.84 -34.30
N ILE A 10 -8.66 -25.33 -34.93
CA ILE A 10 -7.27 -25.72 -34.61
C ILE A 10 -6.93 -25.35 -33.16
N ALA A 11 -7.32 -24.15 -32.72
CA ALA A 11 -7.08 -23.71 -31.36
C ALA A 11 -7.84 -24.59 -30.34
N GLN A 12 -9.13 -24.88 -30.57
CA GLN A 12 -9.94 -25.76 -29.70
C GLN A 12 -9.38 -27.18 -29.55
N GLN A 13 -8.63 -27.67 -30.54
CA GLN A 13 -8.00 -28.99 -30.49
C GLN A 13 -6.70 -29.02 -29.69
N THR A 14 -6.06 -27.87 -29.49
CA THR A 14 -4.70 -27.79 -28.94
C THR A 14 -4.60 -26.99 -27.65
N VAL A 15 -5.55 -26.12 -27.38
CA VAL A 15 -5.60 -25.28 -26.18
C VAL A 15 -6.66 -25.84 -25.22
N PRO A 16 -6.30 -26.19 -23.97
CA PRO A 16 -7.24 -26.53 -22.93
C PRO A 16 -8.19 -25.37 -22.59
N GLU A 17 -9.47 -25.68 -22.39
CA GLU A 17 -10.50 -24.72 -21.97
C GLU A 17 -11.09 -25.10 -20.60
N PRO A 18 -10.37 -24.91 -19.48
CA PRO A 18 -10.86 -25.21 -18.15
C PRO A 18 -12.07 -24.33 -17.80
N ASP A 19 -12.98 -24.87 -16.99
CA ASP A 19 -14.10 -24.10 -16.43
C ASP A 19 -13.64 -23.19 -15.27
N VAL A 20 -14.54 -22.33 -14.81
CA VAL A 20 -14.24 -21.36 -13.74
C VAL A 20 -13.73 -22.05 -12.47
N ALA A 21 -14.39 -23.13 -12.03
CA ALA A 21 -14.02 -23.84 -10.81
C ALA A 21 -12.60 -24.41 -10.90
N SER A 22 -12.25 -25.03 -12.04
CA SER A 22 -10.90 -25.55 -12.30
C SER A 22 -9.85 -24.44 -12.27
N VAL A 23 -10.16 -23.26 -12.81
CA VAL A 23 -9.23 -22.12 -12.78
C VAL A 23 -9.07 -21.55 -11.37
N GLN A 24 -10.14 -21.47 -10.57
CA GLN A 24 -10.03 -21.04 -9.16
C GLN A 24 -9.15 -21.99 -8.34
N ASP A 25 -9.31 -23.30 -8.55
CA ASP A 25 -8.46 -24.31 -7.91
C ASP A 25 -7.00 -24.16 -8.37
N GLN A 26 -6.76 -23.90 -9.66
CA GLN A 26 -5.42 -23.65 -10.18
C GLN A 26 -4.79 -22.38 -9.59
N ILE A 27 -5.54 -21.28 -9.44
CA ILE A 27 -5.07 -20.06 -8.79
C ILE A 27 -4.57 -20.35 -7.38
N THR A 28 -5.30 -21.17 -6.65
CA THR A 28 -4.95 -21.51 -5.26
C THR A 28 -3.78 -22.50 -5.17
N THR A 29 -3.66 -23.43 -6.12
CA THR A 29 -2.72 -24.57 -6.01
C THR A 29 -1.45 -24.42 -6.84
N ARG A 30 -1.52 -23.76 -7.99
CA ARG A 30 -0.44 -23.65 -9.00
C ARG A 30 -0.02 -22.22 -9.28
N GLN A 31 -0.78 -21.22 -8.84
CA GLN A 31 -0.52 -19.80 -9.06
C GLN A 31 -0.14 -19.47 -10.52
N PRO A 32 -1.01 -19.78 -11.51
CA PRO A 32 -0.75 -19.45 -12.90
C PRO A 32 -0.72 -17.94 -13.11
N ALA A 33 0.01 -17.50 -14.13
CA ALA A 33 -0.13 -16.14 -14.64
C ALA A 33 -1.47 -16.00 -15.35
N VAL A 34 -2.37 -15.21 -14.78
CA VAL A 34 -3.68 -14.92 -15.38
C VAL A 34 -3.56 -13.69 -16.27
N ILE A 35 -3.86 -13.82 -17.57
CA ILE A 35 -3.73 -12.73 -18.55
C ILE A 35 -5.10 -12.32 -19.10
N ASP A 36 -5.45 -11.05 -18.91
CA ASP A 36 -6.62 -10.44 -19.52
C ASP A 36 -6.27 -9.86 -20.90
N VAL A 37 -6.85 -10.40 -21.96
CA VAL A 37 -6.60 -9.94 -23.35
C VAL A 37 -7.67 -8.99 -23.89
N ARG A 38 -8.56 -8.50 -23.04
CA ARG A 38 -9.61 -7.55 -23.42
C ARG A 38 -9.06 -6.14 -23.67
N GLU A 39 -9.89 -5.28 -24.23
CA GLU A 39 -9.56 -3.86 -24.37
C GLU A 39 -9.76 -3.12 -23.03
N GLN A 40 -9.17 -1.92 -22.91
CA GLN A 40 -9.16 -1.16 -21.65
C GLN A 40 -10.56 -0.86 -21.10
N ASP A 41 -11.51 -0.53 -21.97
CA ASP A 41 -12.90 -0.22 -21.59
C ASP A 41 -13.63 -1.42 -20.96
N GLU A 42 -13.26 -2.64 -21.33
CA GLU A 42 -13.79 -3.87 -20.72
C GLU A 42 -13.14 -4.16 -19.36
N VAL A 43 -11.84 -3.85 -19.23
CA VAL A 43 -11.05 -4.01 -18.00
C VAL A 43 -11.54 -3.05 -16.92
N ASP A 44 -11.85 -1.81 -17.31
CA ASP A 44 -12.43 -0.79 -16.44
C ASP A 44 -13.79 -1.22 -15.84
N GLN A 45 -14.45 -2.25 -16.39
CA GLN A 45 -15.73 -2.82 -15.93
C GLN A 45 -15.57 -4.09 -15.07
N GLY A 46 -14.35 -4.39 -14.64
CA GLY A 46 -14.03 -5.52 -13.78
C GLY A 46 -13.04 -6.48 -14.43
N THR A 47 -12.23 -7.14 -13.62
CA THR A 47 -11.18 -8.11 -13.97
C THR A 47 -11.17 -9.27 -12.98
N ILE A 48 -10.54 -10.39 -13.36
CA ILE A 48 -10.17 -11.44 -12.40
C ILE A 48 -9.06 -10.85 -11.49
N PRO A 49 -9.10 -11.06 -10.15
CA PRO A 49 -8.08 -10.54 -9.26
C PRO A 49 -6.67 -10.95 -9.71
N GLU A 50 -5.72 -10.02 -9.58
CA GLU A 50 -4.30 -10.21 -9.95
C GLU A 50 -4.03 -10.51 -11.43
N ALA A 51 -5.05 -10.38 -12.30
CA ALA A 51 -4.85 -10.57 -13.74
C ALA A 51 -3.96 -9.48 -14.34
N ILE A 52 -2.99 -9.91 -15.15
CA ILE A 52 -2.11 -9.04 -15.92
C ILE A 52 -2.87 -8.62 -17.19
N HIS A 53 -3.12 -7.32 -17.35
CA HIS A 53 -3.77 -6.82 -18.56
C HIS A 53 -2.77 -6.65 -19.71
N ILE A 54 -2.99 -7.41 -20.79
CA ILE A 54 -2.25 -7.28 -22.05
C ILE A 54 -3.26 -7.35 -23.20
N PRO A 55 -3.70 -6.21 -23.77
CA PRO A 55 -4.67 -6.23 -24.87
C PRO A 55 -4.22 -7.15 -26.00
N ARG A 56 -5.16 -7.86 -26.63
CA ARG A 56 -4.85 -8.89 -27.64
C ARG A 56 -3.85 -8.43 -28.71
N GLY A 57 -3.95 -7.18 -29.17
CA GLY A 57 -3.09 -6.62 -30.21
C GLY A 57 -1.63 -6.38 -29.80
N TYR A 58 -1.32 -6.42 -28.50
CA TYR A 58 0.03 -6.24 -27.95
C TYR A 58 0.60 -7.51 -27.32
N LEU A 59 -0.14 -8.63 -27.35
CA LEU A 59 0.21 -9.85 -26.63
C LEU A 59 1.62 -10.34 -26.97
N GLU A 60 1.88 -10.58 -28.25
CA GLU A 60 3.15 -11.11 -28.75
C GLU A 60 4.33 -10.15 -28.49
N LEU A 61 4.06 -8.85 -28.31
CA LEU A 61 5.07 -7.82 -28.05
C LEU A 61 5.41 -7.68 -26.56
N ARG A 62 4.49 -8.02 -25.65
CA ARG A 62 4.60 -7.69 -24.23
C ARG A 62 4.68 -8.91 -23.31
N VAL A 63 4.23 -10.08 -23.76
CA VAL A 63 4.08 -11.23 -22.89
C VAL A 63 5.41 -11.73 -22.31
N GLU A 64 6.51 -11.70 -23.06
CA GLU A 64 7.83 -12.12 -22.53
C GLU A 64 8.36 -11.17 -21.44
N GLY A 65 7.89 -9.93 -21.38
CA GLY A 65 8.21 -9.02 -20.28
C GLY A 65 7.37 -9.29 -19.03
N ALA A 66 6.15 -9.77 -19.20
CA ALA A 66 5.22 -10.07 -18.10
C ALA A 66 5.39 -11.49 -17.54
N VAL A 67 5.66 -12.47 -18.41
CA VAL A 67 5.87 -13.89 -18.08
C VAL A 67 7.15 -14.37 -18.79
N PRO A 68 8.34 -14.06 -18.26
CA PRO A 68 9.60 -14.38 -18.95
C PRO A 68 9.87 -15.90 -19.07
N ASP A 69 9.42 -16.67 -18.08
CA ASP A 69 9.57 -18.13 -18.06
C ASP A 69 8.42 -18.81 -18.80
N LYS A 70 8.75 -19.48 -19.91
CA LYS A 70 7.80 -20.13 -20.84
C LYS A 70 7.17 -21.42 -20.27
N ASP A 71 7.70 -21.94 -19.17
CA ASP A 71 7.12 -23.09 -18.45
C ASP A 71 6.14 -22.67 -17.34
N THR A 72 6.02 -21.36 -17.08
CA THR A 72 5.02 -20.82 -16.16
C THR A 72 3.61 -21.16 -16.67
N PRO A 73 2.72 -21.74 -15.84
CA PRO A 73 1.33 -21.95 -16.22
C PRO A 73 0.64 -20.63 -16.54
N VAL A 74 0.00 -20.51 -17.71
CA VAL A 74 -0.69 -19.29 -18.16
C VAL A 74 -2.15 -19.58 -18.43
N VAL A 75 -3.05 -18.78 -17.85
CA VAL A 75 -4.49 -18.82 -18.15
C VAL A 75 -4.90 -17.49 -18.77
N LEU A 76 -5.35 -17.53 -20.02
CA LEU A 76 -5.83 -16.35 -20.73
C LEU A 76 -7.34 -16.26 -20.66
N TYR A 77 -7.88 -15.06 -20.56
CA TYR A 77 -9.31 -14.83 -20.71
C TYR A 77 -9.62 -13.57 -21.50
N CYS A 78 -10.75 -13.61 -22.20
CA CYS A 78 -11.39 -12.44 -22.76
C CYS A 78 -12.84 -12.35 -22.26
N ALA A 79 -13.71 -11.56 -22.90
CA ALA A 79 -15.13 -11.50 -22.49
C ALA A 79 -15.84 -12.88 -22.54
N GLY A 80 -15.72 -13.61 -23.67
CA GLY A 80 -16.47 -14.85 -23.91
C GLY A 80 -15.64 -16.08 -24.32
N GLY A 81 -14.32 -16.06 -24.18
CA GLY A 81 -13.42 -17.18 -24.48
C GLY A 81 -12.82 -17.23 -25.91
N THR A 82 -13.46 -16.62 -26.91
CA THR A 82 -12.98 -16.73 -28.30
C THR A 82 -11.65 -16.02 -28.59
N ARG A 83 -11.47 -14.79 -28.07
CA ARG A 83 -10.21 -14.03 -28.27
C ARG A 83 -9.06 -14.65 -27.47
N SER A 84 -9.33 -15.09 -26.24
CA SER A 84 -8.34 -15.75 -25.39
C SER A 84 -7.91 -17.10 -25.93
N LEU A 85 -8.79 -17.83 -26.59
CA LEU A 85 -8.44 -19.10 -27.24
C LEU A 85 -7.42 -18.90 -28.37
N LEU A 86 -7.62 -17.90 -29.22
CA LEU A 86 -6.65 -17.55 -30.27
C LEU A 86 -5.36 -16.95 -29.68
N ALA A 87 -5.45 -16.19 -28.60
CA ALA A 87 -4.30 -15.67 -27.87
C ALA A 87 -3.43 -16.79 -27.27
N ALA A 88 -4.06 -17.76 -26.63
CA ALA A 88 -3.42 -18.95 -26.08
C ALA A 88 -2.71 -19.76 -27.17
N LYS A 89 -3.33 -19.87 -28.36
CA LYS A 89 -2.68 -20.52 -29.49
C LYS A 89 -1.40 -19.79 -29.93
N SER A 90 -1.44 -18.46 -30.02
CA SER A 90 -0.25 -17.67 -30.34
C SER A 90 0.85 -17.81 -29.29
N LEU A 91 0.51 -17.96 -28.00
CA LEU A 91 1.50 -18.23 -26.96
C LEU A 91 2.15 -19.60 -27.09
N GLN A 92 1.39 -20.64 -27.45
CA GLN A 92 1.97 -21.95 -27.77
C GLN A 92 2.96 -21.84 -28.95
N GLU A 93 2.66 -21.03 -29.96
CA GLU A 93 3.55 -20.78 -31.11
C GLU A 93 4.81 -19.99 -30.72
N LEU A 94 4.74 -19.15 -29.69
CA LEU A 94 5.89 -18.48 -29.06
C LEU A 94 6.69 -19.38 -28.11
N GLY A 95 6.23 -20.62 -27.88
CA GLY A 95 6.93 -21.64 -27.11
C GLY A 95 6.52 -21.75 -25.65
N TYR A 96 5.41 -21.12 -25.22
CA TYR A 96 4.85 -21.35 -23.89
C TYR A 96 4.22 -22.74 -23.82
N THR A 97 4.56 -23.51 -22.78
CA THR A 97 4.31 -24.96 -22.74
C THR A 97 3.04 -25.35 -21.98
N ASP A 98 2.61 -24.55 -21.00
CA ASP A 98 1.40 -24.75 -20.21
C ASP A 98 0.46 -23.53 -20.33
N VAL A 99 -0.39 -23.54 -21.36
CA VAL A 99 -1.27 -22.41 -21.70
C VAL A 99 -2.71 -22.88 -21.86
N ALA A 100 -3.64 -22.23 -21.17
CA ALA A 100 -5.07 -22.48 -21.25
C ALA A 100 -5.88 -21.21 -21.55
N SER A 101 -7.09 -21.38 -22.09
CA SER A 101 -8.06 -20.30 -22.26
C SER A 101 -9.26 -20.54 -21.36
N LEU A 102 -9.59 -19.61 -20.46
CA LEU A 102 -10.75 -19.75 -19.57
C LEU A 102 -12.04 -19.96 -20.38
N GLY A 103 -12.70 -21.10 -20.16
CA GLY A 103 -13.95 -21.47 -20.81
C GLY A 103 -15.05 -20.47 -20.52
N GLY A 104 -15.64 -19.89 -21.57
CA GLY A 104 -16.68 -18.85 -21.45
C GLY A 104 -16.17 -17.47 -21.00
N GLY A 105 -14.86 -17.32 -20.76
CA GLY A 105 -14.21 -16.06 -20.42
C GLY A 105 -14.73 -15.39 -19.14
N PHE A 106 -14.56 -14.07 -19.07
CA PHE A 106 -14.96 -13.28 -17.92
C PHE A 106 -16.47 -13.25 -17.68
N ASN A 107 -17.29 -13.45 -18.73
CA ASN A 107 -18.73 -13.56 -18.57
C ASN A 107 -19.13 -14.79 -17.74
N ALA A 108 -18.51 -15.95 -18.02
CA ALA A 108 -18.72 -17.16 -17.23
C ALA A 108 -18.19 -16.97 -15.79
N TRP A 109 -17.03 -16.30 -15.65
CA TRP A 109 -16.48 -15.94 -14.34
C TRP A 109 -17.48 -15.13 -13.50
N LYS A 110 -18.02 -14.03 -14.04
CA LYS A 110 -19.05 -13.24 -13.33
C LYS A 110 -20.31 -14.04 -12.99
N GLN A 111 -20.80 -14.86 -13.92
CA GLN A 111 -22.02 -15.65 -13.73
C GLN A 111 -21.86 -16.73 -12.65
N SER A 112 -20.65 -17.26 -12.46
CA SER A 112 -20.35 -18.25 -11.42
C SER A 112 -20.38 -17.68 -10.00
N GLY A 113 -20.34 -16.35 -9.85
CA GLY A 113 -20.16 -15.68 -8.55
C GLY A 113 -18.71 -15.69 -8.04
N ALA A 114 -17.74 -16.10 -8.86
CA ALA A 114 -16.33 -16.03 -8.51
C ALA A 114 -15.87 -14.57 -8.25
N PRO A 115 -14.86 -14.35 -7.37
CA PRO A 115 -14.39 -13.00 -7.03
C PRO A 115 -13.88 -12.24 -8.25
N TRP A 116 -14.25 -10.98 -8.39
CA TRP A 116 -13.74 -10.08 -9.43
C TRP A 116 -13.61 -8.65 -8.87
N THR A 117 -12.73 -7.85 -9.47
CA THR A 117 -12.42 -6.49 -8.99
C THR A 117 -12.49 -5.50 -10.14
N THR A 118 -13.01 -4.30 -9.92
CA THR A 118 -12.88 -3.17 -10.84
C THR A 118 -11.56 -2.45 -10.56
N PRO A 119 -10.63 -2.37 -11.53
CA PRO A 119 -9.41 -1.59 -11.36
C PRO A 119 -9.77 -0.14 -11.08
N ARG A 120 -9.13 0.48 -10.09
CA ARG A 120 -9.33 1.91 -9.81
C ARG A 120 -8.73 2.73 -10.96
N VAL A 121 -9.60 3.26 -11.82
CA VAL A 121 -9.20 4.13 -12.92
C VAL A 121 -8.90 5.53 -12.40
N LEU A 122 -7.67 6.00 -12.65
CA LEU A 122 -7.27 7.35 -12.28
C LEU A 122 -7.98 8.40 -13.14
N THR A 123 -8.54 9.43 -12.49
CA THR A 123 -9.10 10.59 -13.21
C THR A 123 -7.98 11.37 -13.92
N SER A 124 -8.33 12.17 -14.93
CA SER A 124 -7.35 13.02 -15.63
C SER A 124 -6.63 13.99 -14.69
N GLU A 125 -7.30 14.45 -13.63
CA GLU A 125 -6.68 15.29 -12.59
C GLU A 125 -5.68 14.49 -11.76
N GLN A 126 -6.04 13.28 -11.31
CA GLN A 126 -5.15 12.40 -10.57
C GLN A 126 -3.91 12.02 -11.39
N ARG A 127 -4.09 11.65 -12.68
CA ARG A 127 -2.94 11.37 -13.56
C ARG A 127 -2.01 12.57 -13.71
N ARG A 128 -2.54 13.79 -13.76
CA ARG A 128 -1.73 15.01 -13.83
C ARG A 128 -0.96 15.24 -12.53
N ARG A 129 -1.65 15.17 -11.38
CA ARG A 129 -1.08 15.36 -10.04
C ARG A 129 0.03 14.36 -9.75
N TYR A 130 -0.22 13.08 -10.00
CA TYR A 130 0.70 11.99 -9.68
C TYR A 130 1.59 11.58 -10.87
N SER A 131 1.69 12.43 -11.90
CA SER A 131 2.42 12.11 -13.14
C SER A 131 3.88 11.65 -12.92
N ARG A 132 4.52 12.04 -11.81
CA ARG A 132 5.86 11.58 -11.46
C ARG A 132 5.90 10.17 -10.88
N HIS A 133 4.88 9.75 -10.14
CA HIS A 133 4.74 8.37 -9.67
C HIS A 133 4.45 7.43 -10.84
N LEU A 134 3.61 7.86 -11.80
CA LEU A 134 3.24 7.04 -12.96
C LEU A 134 4.44 6.67 -13.87
N LEU A 135 5.55 7.40 -13.76
CA LEU A 135 6.78 7.11 -14.50
C LEU A 135 7.70 6.09 -13.81
N LEU A 136 7.46 5.81 -12.52
CA LEU A 136 8.28 4.87 -11.76
C LEU A 136 7.83 3.43 -12.09
N PRO A 137 8.73 2.54 -12.54
CA PRO A 137 8.39 1.15 -12.88
C PRO A 137 7.71 0.41 -11.73
N ASP A 138 8.19 0.61 -10.49
CA ASP A 138 7.69 -0.06 -9.29
C ASP A 138 6.40 0.59 -8.74
N VAL A 139 5.87 1.64 -9.39
CA VAL A 139 4.63 2.30 -8.97
C VAL A 139 3.59 2.29 -10.09
N GLY A 140 3.85 2.99 -11.21
CA GLY A 140 2.91 3.05 -12.34
C GLY A 140 1.48 3.48 -11.95
N GLU A 141 0.50 3.14 -12.79
CA GLU A 141 -0.92 3.40 -12.49
C GLU A 141 -1.45 2.50 -11.38
N ALA A 142 -1.05 1.23 -11.35
CA ALA A 142 -1.52 0.25 -10.37
C ALA A 142 -1.07 0.60 -8.93
N GLY A 143 0.19 0.96 -8.74
CA GLY A 143 0.70 1.39 -7.43
C GLY A 143 0.09 2.71 -7.00
N GLN A 144 -0.11 3.67 -7.91
CA GLN A 144 -0.81 4.90 -7.55
C GLN A 144 -2.27 4.67 -7.16
N ALA A 145 -2.95 3.73 -7.83
CA ALA A 145 -4.29 3.28 -7.44
C ALA A 145 -4.27 2.65 -6.04
N ALA A 146 -3.29 1.78 -5.74
CA ALA A 146 -3.13 1.18 -4.41
C ALA A 146 -2.92 2.23 -3.31
N LEU A 147 -2.09 3.25 -3.54
CA LEU A 147 -1.93 4.38 -2.60
C LEU A 147 -3.26 5.10 -2.37
N LEU A 148 -4.01 5.37 -3.43
CA LEU A 148 -5.31 6.03 -3.35
C LEU A 148 -6.40 5.18 -2.67
N ASP A 149 -6.25 3.86 -2.64
CA ASP A 149 -7.15 2.93 -1.93
C ASP A 149 -6.74 2.73 -0.48
N ALA A 150 -5.46 2.94 -0.15
CA ALA A 150 -4.91 2.70 1.17
C ALA A 150 -5.42 3.67 2.25
N ARG A 151 -5.44 3.16 3.47
CA ARG A 151 -5.81 3.85 4.70
C ARG A 151 -4.67 3.83 5.70
N VAL A 152 -4.16 5.00 6.08
CA VAL A 152 -3.06 5.12 7.04
C VAL A 152 -3.52 5.88 8.28
N LEU A 153 -3.23 5.34 9.46
CA LEU A 153 -3.42 6.05 10.73
C LEU A 153 -2.08 6.63 11.20
N ILE A 154 -2.06 7.91 11.56
CA ILE A 154 -0.91 8.59 12.14
C ILE A 154 -1.23 8.91 13.61
N ILE A 155 -0.45 8.33 14.52
CA ILE A 155 -0.59 8.56 15.96
C ILE A 155 0.37 9.68 16.36
N GLY A 156 -0.19 10.83 16.71
CA GLY A 156 0.54 12.05 17.04
C GLY A 156 0.77 12.93 15.82
N ALA A 157 0.23 14.14 15.86
CA ALA A 157 0.45 15.24 14.91
C ALA A 157 1.70 16.08 15.26
N GLY A 158 2.58 15.54 16.12
CA GLY A 158 3.81 16.18 16.57
C GLY A 158 4.95 16.20 15.53
N GLY A 159 6.19 16.21 16.01
CA GLY A 159 7.37 16.41 15.13
C GLY A 159 7.58 15.29 14.11
N LEU A 160 7.25 14.05 14.46
CA LEU A 160 7.35 12.87 13.59
C LEU A 160 6.16 12.78 12.62
N GLY A 161 4.94 12.89 13.14
CA GLY A 161 3.73 12.82 12.33
C GLY A 161 3.57 13.99 11.36
N SER A 162 4.11 15.16 11.70
CA SER A 162 4.07 16.36 10.86
C SER A 162 4.59 16.14 9.42
N PRO A 163 5.88 15.81 9.21
CA PRO A 163 6.41 15.53 7.88
C PRO A 163 5.75 14.30 7.24
N ALA A 164 5.47 13.24 8.01
CA ALA A 164 4.88 12.02 7.48
C ALA A 164 3.51 12.28 6.84
N ALA A 165 2.62 12.98 7.55
CA ALA A 165 1.29 13.31 7.07
C ALA A 165 1.32 14.18 5.81
N LEU A 166 2.21 15.19 5.75
CA LEU A 166 2.35 16.05 4.58
C LEU A 166 2.75 15.25 3.33
N TYR A 167 3.74 14.37 3.45
CA TYR A 167 4.22 13.59 2.31
C TYR A 167 3.28 12.46 1.90
N LEU A 168 2.59 11.82 2.86
CA LEU A 168 1.57 10.83 2.54
C LEU A 168 0.35 11.48 1.87
N ALA A 169 -0.07 12.67 2.33
CA ALA A 169 -1.12 13.42 1.66
C ALA A 169 -0.69 13.84 0.24
N ALA A 170 0.55 14.29 0.05
CA ALA A 170 1.09 14.61 -1.26
C ALA A 170 1.18 13.39 -2.20
N ALA A 171 1.56 12.23 -1.65
CA ALA A 171 1.67 10.97 -2.38
C ALA A 171 0.31 10.39 -2.81
N GLY A 172 -0.77 10.90 -2.22
CA GLY A 172 -2.13 10.48 -2.54
C GLY A 172 -2.56 9.24 -1.78
N ILE A 173 -2.18 9.11 -0.49
CA ILE A 173 -2.85 8.14 0.39
C ILE A 173 -4.33 8.49 0.46
N GLY A 174 -5.19 7.54 0.12
CA GLY A 174 -6.62 7.74 -0.05
C GLY A 174 -7.33 8.25 1.19
N THR A 175 -7.04 7.62 2.32
CA THR A 175 -7.59 7.97 3.63
C THR A 175 -6.47 8.10 4.65
N ILE A 176 -6.38 9.26 5.30
CA ILE A 176 -5.44 9.48 6.39
C ILE A 176 -6.22 9.77 7.66
N GLY A 177 -6.11 8.90 8.65
CA GLY A 177 -6.50 9.20 10.03
C GLY A 177 -5.35 9.88 10.75
N ILE A 178 -5.60 10.92 11.53
CA ILE A 178 -4.61 11.51 12.41
C ILE A 178 -5.21 11.75 13.79
N ILE A 179 -4.60 11.14 14.81
CA ILE A 179 -5.07 11.20 16.20
C ILE A 179 -4.07 11.95 17.07
N ASP A 180 -4.55 13.00 17.74
CA ASP A 180 -3.77 13.83 18.67
C ASP A 180 -4.74 14.61 19.58
N ASP A 181 -4.52 14.59 20.89
CA ASP A 181 -5.36 15.26 21.88
C ASP A 181 -4.83 16.63 22.33
N ASP A 182 -3.67 17.06 21.81
CA ASP A 182 -3.08 18.34 22.15
C ASP A 182 -3.60 19.50 21.27
N VAL A 183 -3.31 20.71 21.75
CA VAL A 183 -3.42 21.96 20.99
C VAL A 183 -2.04 22.46 20.55
N ILE A 184 -2.02 23.33 19.54
CA ILE A 184 -0.79 23.91 19.02
C ILE A 184 -0.21 24.93 20.02
N ASP A 185 1.07 24.77 20.33
CA ASP A 185 1.86 25.70 21.15
C ASP A 185 3.01 26.33 20.33
N GLU A 186 3.37 27.58 20.62
CA GLU A 186 4.43 28.29 19.90
C GLU A 186 5.78 27.56 19.96
N SER A 187 6.13 26.95 21.10
CA SER A 187 7.39 26.22 21.31
C SER A 187 7.52 24.97 20.43
N ASN A 188 6.40 24.51 19.88
CA ASN A 188 6.34 23.31 19.05
C ASN A 188 6.64 23.61 17.57
N LEU A 189 6.47 24.85 17.12
CA LEU A 189 6.57 25.25 15.72
C LEU A 189 7.98 25.11 15.13
N GLN A 190 9.02 25.03 15.97
CA GLN A 190 10.40 24.78 15.51
C GLN A 190 10.61 23.40 14.86
N ARG A 191 9.66 22.46 15.08
CA ARG A 191 9.75 21.08 14.54
C ARG A 191 8.43 20.50 14.01
N GLN A 192 7.28 21.08 14.36
CA GLN A 192 5.96 20.61 13.93
C GLN A 192 5.48 21.39 12.71
N VAL A 193 6.09 21.10 11.55
CA VAL A 193 5.93 21.86 10.30
C VAL A 193 4.52 21.80 9.67
N LEU A 194 3.65 20.99 10.24
CA LEU A 194 2.25 20.87 9.83
C LEU A 194 1.40 22.03 10.39
N HIS A 195 1.87 22.67 11.47
CA HIS A 195 1.21 23.78 12.14
C HIS A 195 1.84 25.13 11.77
N THR A 196 1.07 26.21 11.95
CA THR A 196 1.52 27.58 11.68
C THR A 196 1.22 28.49 12.86
N THR A 197 1.93 29.61 12.96
CA THR A 197 1.70 30.64 13.99
C THR A 197 0.25 31.13 14.03
N SER A 198 -0.43 31.18 12.88
CA SER A 198 -1.83 31.60 12.79
C SER A 198 -2.83 30.63 13.41
N ARG A 199 -2.43 29.38 13.68
CA ARG A 199 -3.29 28.31 14.23
C ARG A 199 -2.93 27.94 15.67
N ILE A 200 -2.13 28.75 16.37
CA ILE A 200 -1.80 28.52 17.79
C ILE A 200 -3.10 28.44 18.61
N GLY A 201 -3.19 27.43 19.48
CA GLY A 201 -4.39 27.14 20.29
C GLY A 201 -5.45 26.29 19.61
N GLU A 202 -5.37 26.03 18.30
CA GLU A 202 -6.23 25.05 17.63
C GLU A 202 -5.81 23.61 17.97
N SER A 203 -6.73 22.65 17.84
CA SER A 203 -6.40 21.22 17.94
C SER A 203 -5.35 20.84 16.90
N LYS A 204 -4.33 20.07 17.31
CA LYS A 204 -3.30 19.59 16.39
C LYS A 204 -3.90 18.69 15.31
N ALA A 205 -4.84 17.80 15.66
CA ALA A 205 -5.51 16.91 14.71
C ALA A 205 -6.29 17.69 13.64
N GLU A 206 -7.06 18.71 14.04
CA GLU A 206 -7.83 19.56 13.12
C GLU A 206 -6.94 20.45 12.25
N SER A 207 -5.94 21.10 12.85
CA SER A 207 -4.94 21.83 12.06
C SER A 207 -4.25 20.90 11.06
N ALA A 208 -4.10 19.62 11.40
CA ALA A 208 -3.43 18.69 10.51
C ALA A 208 -4.26 18.30 9.30
N GLN A 209 -5.54 18.06 9.53
CA GLN A 209 -6.51 17.91 8.45
C GLN A 209 -6.51 19.13 7.52
N GLN A 210 -6.54 20.35 8.06
CA GLN A 210 -6.53 21.57 7.24
C GLN A 210 -5.30 21.64 6.33
N ALA A 211 -4.11 21.35 6.85
CA ALA A 211 -2.88 21.43 6.06
C ALA A 211 -2.81 20.34 4.97
N MET A 212 -3.20 19.10 5.29
CA MET A 212 -3.21 18.00 4.33
C MET A 212 -4.22 18.26 3.19
N LEU A 213 -5.43 18.73 3.52
CA LEU A 213 -6.45 19.03 2.51
C LEU A 213 -6.11 20.26 1.67
N ALA A 214 -5.41 21.25 2.24
CA ALA A 214 -4.87 22.37 1.47
C ALA A 214 -3.82 21.92 0.44
N LEU A 215 -3.04 20.89 0.76
CA LEU A 215 -2.04 20.30 -0.14
C LEU A 215 -2.68 19.38 -1.19
N ASN A 216 -3.60 18.52 -0.76
CA ASN A 216 -4.31 17.58 -1.60
C ASN A 216 -5.79 17.50 -1.23
N PRO A 217 -6.68 18.21 -1.95
CA PRO A 217 -8.11 18.21 -1.64
C PRO A 217 -8.85 16.94 -2.10
N THR A 218 -8.15 16.00 -2.76
CA THR A 218 -8.78 14.80 -3.36
C THR A 218 -8.74 13.57 -2.44
N ILE A 219 -8.07 13.66 -1.30
CA ILE A 219 -7.98 12.59 -0.30
C ILE A 219 -9.00 12.81 0.82
N THR A 220 -9.24 11.77 1.60
CA THR A 220 -10.04 11.85 2.83
C THR A 220 -9.10 11.96 4.02
N VAL A 221 -9.37 12.90 4.92
CA VAL A 221 -8.60 13.05 6.16
C VAL A 221 -9.54 13.07 7.36
N HIS A 222 -9.32 12.18 8.31
CA HIS A 222 -10.06 12.09 9.57
C HIS A 222 -9.22 12.67 10.71
N ALA A 223 -9.59 13.85 11.20
CA ALA A 223 -9.03 14.42 12.42
C ALA A 223 -9.71 13.78 13.63
N LEU A 224 -8.94 13.07 14.45
CA LEU A 224 -9.39 12.43 15.68
C LEU A 224 -8.80 13.22 16.86
N ASN A 225 -9.58 14.13 17.42
CA ASN A 225 -9.20 14.92 18.60
C ASN A 225 -9.49 14.12 19.87
N ASP A 226 -8.73 13.05 20.08
CA ASP A 226 -8.87 12.14 21.20
C ASP A 226 -7.53 11.50 21.57
N ARG A 227 -7.42 10.98 22.80
CA ARG A 227 -6.25 10.25 23.26
C ARG A 227 -6.45 8.76 23.00
N LEU A 228 -5.46 8.09 22.42
CA LEU A 228 -5.49 6.62 22.33
C LEU A 228 -5.38 5.99 23.72
N ASP A 229 -6.33 5.10 24.01
CA ASP A 229 -6.37 4.31 25.23
C ASP A 229 -6.84 2.86 24.94
N LYS A 230 -6.90 2.05 25.99
CA LYS A 230 -7.30 0.64 25.89
C LYS A 230 -8.75 0.41 25.44
N ASP A 231 -9.61 1.43 25.59
CA ASP A 231 -11.04 1.31 25.35
C ASP A 231 -11.36 1.69 23.89
N ASN A 232 -10.56 2.57 23.26
CA ASN A 232 -10.76 2.99 21.87
C ASN A 232 -9.80 2.36 20.84
N ILE A 233 -8.58 1.93 21.24
CA ILE A 233 -7.52 1.64 20.27
C ILE A 233 -7.87 0.54 19.27
N LEU A 234 -8.47 -0.57 19.72
CA LEU A 234 -8.81 -1.70 18.85
C LEU A 234 -9.82 -1.30 17.77
N GLY A 235 -10.81 -0.48 18.14
CA GLY A 235 -11.81 0.00 17.19
C GLY A 235 -11.21 0.98 16.17
N ILE A 236 -10.26 1.81 16.60
CA ILE A 236 -9.64 2.81 15.72
C ILE A 236 -8.67 2.16 14.74
N ILE A 237 -7.73 1.32 15.20
CA ILE A 237 -6.67 0.80 14.32
C ILE A 237 -7.17 -0.22 13.29
N ASP A 238 -8.32 -0.87 13.55
CA ASP A 238 -8.85 -1.91 12.66
C ASP A 238 -9.27 -1.37 11.29
N ASP A 239 -9.68 -0.09 11.23
CA ASP A 239 -10.12 0.60 10.01
C ASP A 239 -8.98 1.00 9.06
N TYR A 240 -7.72 0.82 9.47
CA TYR A 240 -6.53 1.25 8.73
C TYR A 240 -5.63 0.09 8.33
N ASP A 241 -4.91 0.25 7.22
CA ASP A 241 -4.02 -0.78 6.65
C ASP A 241 -2.62 -0.72 7.26
N VAL A 242 -2.12 0.49 7.53
CA VAL A 242 -0.80 0.75 8.13
C VAL A 242 -0.90 1.82 9.19
N ILE A 243 -0.22 1.63 10.31
CA ILE A 243 -0.17 2.58 11.42
C ILE A 243 1.23 3.21 11.51
N ILE A 244 1.29 4.53 11.67
CA ILE A 244 2.52 5.27 11.94
C ILE A 244 2.52 5.68 13.41
N ASP A 245 3.56 5.24 14.14
CA ASP A 245 3.78 5.66 15.51
C ASP A 245 4.64 6.93 15.54
N GLY A 246 3.98 8.08 15.67
CA GLY A 246 4.60 9.37 15.93
C GLY A 246 4.51 9.80 17.40
N SER A 247 4.18 8.87 18.32
CA SER A 247 3.96 9.17 19.72
C SER A 247 5.26 9.47 20.48
N ASP A 248 5.17 10.38 21.44
CA ASP A 248 6.30 10.85 22.24
C ASP A 248 6.35 10.26 23.65
N ASN A 249 5.45 9.33 23.98
CA ASN A 249 5.36 8.70 25.29
C ASN A 249 5.34 7.17 25.19
N PHE A 250 5.93 6.50 26.18
CA PHE A 250 6.03 5.05 26.19
C PHE A 250 4.68 4.35 26.32
N GLY A 251 3.75 4.91 27.10
CA GLY A 251 2.43 4.31 27.31
C GLY A 251 1.70 4.01 26.00
N THR A 252 1.64 5.00 25.10
CA THR A 252 1.06 4.85 23.77
C THR A 252 1.81 3.81 22.92
N ARG A 253 3.15 3.78 22.96
CA ARG A 253 3.96 2.81 22.18
C ARG A 253 3.67 1.36 22.55
N TYR A 254 3.62 1.06 23.84
CA TYR A 254 3.31 -0.29 24.32
C TYR A 254 1.85 -0.68 24.05
N LEU A 255 0.92 0.26 24.26
CA LEU A 255 -0.49 0.04 23.96
C LEU A 255 -0.70 -0.24 22.47
N LEU A 256 -0.09 0.56 21.60
CA LEU A 256 -0.13 0.40 20.15
C LEU A 256 0.45 -0.94 19.71
N ASN A 257 1.61 -1.33 20.25
CA ASN A 257 2.20 -2.63 19.95
C ASN A 257 1.23 -3.77 20.25
N ASP A 258 0.63 -3.77 21.44
CA ASP A 258 -0.24 -4.86 21.87
C ASP A 258 -1.50 -4.94 21.01
N ALA A 259 -2.09 -3.78 20.70
CA ALA A 259 -3.24 -3.70 19.81
C ALA A 259 -2.90 -4.13 18.37
N ALA A 260 -1.76 -3.68 17.83
CA ALA A 260 -1.31 -4.02 16.49
C ALA A 260 -1.07 -5.52 16.31
N VAL A 261 -0.47 -6.18 17.31
CA VAL A 261 -0.30 -7.64 17.31
C VAL A 261 -1.66 -8.35 17.31
N LEU A 262 -2.63 -7.89 18.11
CA LEU A 262 -3.97 -8.50 18.17
C LEU A 262 -4.77 -8.30 16.87
N CYS A 263 -4.61 -7.16 16.20
CA CYS A 263 -5.32 -6.81 14.97
C CYS A 263 -4.55 -7.15 13.69
N HIS A 264 -3.37 -7.78 13.79
CA HIS A 264 -2.47 -8.04 12.66
C HIS A 264 -2.20 -6.79 11.80
N LYS A 265 -1.93 -5.64 12.44
CA LYS A 265 -1.67 -4.36 11.76
C LYS A 265 -0.18 -4.02 11.75
N PRO A 266 0.42 -3.71 10.58
CA PRO A 266 1.79 -3.23 10.52
C PRO A 266 1.92 -1.84 11.15
N VAL A 267 2.98 -1.65 11.93
CA VAL A 267 3.35 -0.39 12.58
C VAL A 267 4.71 0.08 12.09
N VAL A 268 4.77 1.29 11.54
CA VAL A 268 6.01 1.98 11.22
C VAL A 268 6.42 2.83 12.41
N HIS A 269 7.31 2.27 13.24
CA HIS A 269 7.73 2.89 14.48
C HIS A 269 8.87 3.89 14.27
N GLY A 270 8.71 5.10 14.83
CA GLY A 270 9.74 6.13 14.85
C GLY A 270 9.97 6.65 16.26
N SER A 271 11.23 6.91 16.61
CA SER A 271 11.55 7.59 17.87
C SER A 271 12.79 8.47 17.73
N ILE A 272 12.91 9.43 18.62
CA ILE A 272 14.01 10.40 18.64
C ILE A 272 14.42 10.71 20.07
N PHE A 273 15.70 11.00 20.27
CA PHE A 273 16.25 11.50 21.51
C PHE A 273 17.44 12.41 21.21
N ARG A 274 17.32 13.71 21.51
CA ARG A 274 18.36 14.72 21.27
C ARG A 274 18.80 14.82 19.80
N PHE A 275 19.83 14.07 19.41
CA PHE A 275 20.42 14.01 18.07
C PHE A 275 20.24 12.64 17.40
N ASP A 276 19.75 11.66 18.14
CA ASP A 276 19.64 10.27 17.72
C ASP A 276 18.20 9.96 17.31
N GLY A 277 18.02 9.34 16.15
CA GLY A 277 16.73 8.89 15.65
C GLY A 277 16.73 7.39 15.38
N GLN A 278 15.55 6.77 15.46
CA GLN A 278 15.36 5.35 15.21
C GLN A 278 14.10 5.10 14.39
N VAL A 279 14.17 4.17 13.43
CA VAL A 279 13.01 3.68 12.67
C VAL A 279 13.08 2.17 12.50
N THR A 280 11.94 1.51 12.66
CA THR A 280 11.75 0.09 12.32
C THR A 280 10.33 -0.14 11.81
N VAL A 281 10.13 -1.23 11.08
CA VAL A 281 8.79 -1.74 10.79
C VAL A 281 8.51 -2.94 11.69
N LEU A 282 7.35 -2.94 12.34
CA LEU A 282 6.84 -4.03 13.16
C LEU A 282 5.60 -4.56 12.44
N ASP A 283 5.69 -5.74 11.85
CA ASP A 283 4.66 -6.27 10.96
C ASP A 283 4.16 -7.65 11.43
N PRO A 284 3.11 -7.70 12.28
CA PRO A 284 2.58 -8.95 12.83
C PRO A 284 1.83 -9.82 11.81
N ARG A 285 1.85 -9.46 10.52
CA ARG A 285 1.41 -10.32 9.41
C ARG A 285 2.50 -11.29 8.96
N ASP A 286 3.76 -11.00 9.29
CA ASP A 286 4.91 -11.87 9.06
C ASP A 286 5.34 -12.51 10.39
N ASP A 287 5.28 -13.84 10.47
CA ASP A 287 5.65 -14.62 11.66
C ASP A 287 7.12 -14.42 12.09
N ASN A 288 7.98 -13.94 11.19
CA ASN A 288 9.38 -13.66 11.49
C ASN A 288 9.62 -12.23 12.02
N SER A 289 8.58 -11.41 12.03
CA SER A 289 8.66 -10.01 12.45
C SER A 289 8.72 -9.89 13.98
N PRO A 290 9.74 -9.25 14.57
CA PRO A 290 9.74 -8.95 15.99
C PRO A 290 8.68 -7.88 16.30
N CYS A 291 8.06 -7.95 17.48
CA CYS A 291 7.21 -6.87 17.98
C CYS A 291 8.02 -5.86 18.80
N TYR A 292 7.42 -4.71 19.14
CA TYR A 292 8.07 -3.69 19.97
C TYR A 292 8.56 -4.26 21.31
N ARG A 293 7.74 -5.14 21.93
CA ARG A 293 8.11 -5.82 23.19
C ARG A 293 9.24 -6.83 23.03
N CYS A 294 9.49 -7.37 21.83
CA CYS A 294 10.66 -8.20 21.59
C CYS A 294 11.96 -7.37 21.68
N LEU A 295 11.91 -6.10 21.24
CA LEU A 295 13.04 -5.17 21.33
C LEU A 295 13.16 -4.54 22.72
N PHE A 296 12.03 -4.13 23.30
CA PHE A 296 11.94 -3.49 24.62
C PHE A 296 10.92 -4.24 25.50
N PRO A 297 11.34 -5.27 26.26
CA PRO A 297 10.41 -6.16 26.98
C PRO A 297 9.55 -5.46 28.03
N THR A 298 10.12 -4.47 28.73
CA THR A 298 9.47 -3.78 29.85
C THR A 298 9.54 -2.27 29.67
N PRO A 299 8.43 -1.55 29.89
CA PRO A 299 8.43 -0.09 29.82
C PRO A 299 9.42 0.49 30.83
N PRO A 300 10.18 1.54 30.46
CA PRO A 300 11.04 2.24 31.40
C PRO A 300 10.20 2.91 32.49
N PRO A 301 10.74 3.08 33.71
CA PRO A 301 10.10 3.88 34.75
C PRO A 301 9.80 5.29 34.23
N PRO A 302 8.62 5.88 34.53
CA PRO A 302 8.26 7.21 34.06
C PRO A 302 9.30 8.29 34.41
N GLU A 303 9.98 8.16 35.55
CA GLU A 303 10.99 9.14 36.00
C GLU A 303 12.29 9.13 35.17
N LEU A 304 12.52 8.07 34.38
CA LEU A 304 13.72 7.88 33.56
C LEU A 304 13.46 8.11 32.06
N ALA A 305 12.26 8.58 31.72
CA ALA A 305 11.72 8.63 30.38
C ALA A 305 11.31 10.06 29.98
N PRO A 306 12.25 11.04 29.97
CA PRO A 306 11.90 12.41 29.62
C PRO A 306 11.40 12.49 28.17
N ASN A 307 10.34 13.26 27.95
CA ASN A 307 9.83 13.48 26.60
C ASN A 307 10.70 14.49 25.83
N CYS A 308 10.41 14.70 24.54
CA CYS A 308 11.18 15.62 23.70
C CYS A 308 11.21 17.06 24.23
N ALA A 309 10.16 17.50 24.92
CA ALA A 309 10.09 18.85 25.49
C ALA A 309 11.05 19.01 26.68
N GLU A 310 11.27 17.94 27.44
CA GLU A 310 12.16 17.91 28.60
C GLU A 310 13.63 17.66 28.23
N ALA A 311 13.89 16.74 27.29
CA ALA A 311 15.24 16.36 26.89
C ALA A 311 15.89 17.34 25.89
N GLY A 312 15.08 18.11 25.17
CA GLY A 312 15.49 18.90 24.01
C GLY A 312 15.72 18.04 22.77
N VAL A 313 15.44 18.60 21.59
CA VAL A 313 15.60 17.90 20.31
C VAL A 313 16.00 18.86 19.19
N LEU A 314 16.91 18.42 18.32
CA LEU A 314 17.26 19.15 17.11
C LEU A 314 16.05 19.14 16.15
N GLY A 315 15.48 20.31 15.83
CA GLY A 315 14.19 20.39 15.14
C GLY A 315 14.07 19.65 13.80
N VAL A 316 15.18 19.52 13.06
CA VAL A 316 15.21 18.79 11.77
C VAL A 316 15.15 17.27 11.92
N LEU A 317 15.59 16.73 13.05
CA LEU A 317 15.67 15.29 13.31
C LEU A 317 14.29 14.61 13.23
N PRO A 318 13.24 15.07 13.93
CA PRO A 318 11.89 14.54 13.74
C PRO A 318 11.43 14.58 12.27
N GLY A 319 11.82 15.64 11.55
CA GLY A 319 11.63 15.79 10.11
C GLY A 319 12.14 14.60 9.32
N MET A 320 13.41 14.25 9.52
CA MET A 320 14.07 13.14 8.82
C MET A 320 13.47 11.78 9.19
N ILE A 321 13.23 11.53 10.46
CA ILE A 321 12.66 10.26 10.93
C ILE A 321 11.22 10.07 10.42
N GLY A 322 10.39 11.11 10.47
CA GLY A 322 9.02 11.04 9.91
C GLY A 322 9.00 10.85 8.39
N MET A 323 9.99 11.37 7.66
CA MET A 323 10.15 11.09 6.21
C MET A 323 10.50 9.63 5.92
N ILE A 324 11.34 9.03 6.76
CA ILE A 324 11.65 7.60 6.65
C ILE A 324 10.38 6.79 6.99
N GLN A 325 9.60 7.19 8.01
CA GLN A 325 8.33 6.53 8.32
C GLN A 325 7.33 6.58 7.14
N ALA A 326 7.20 7.73 6.47
CA ALA A 326 6.36 7.84 5.28
C ALA A 326 6.87 6.95 4.13
N THR A 327 8.18 6.84 3.96
CA THR A 327 8.80 5.98 2.93
C THR A 327 8.53 4.51 3.20
N GLU A 328 8.72 4.03 4.43
CA GLU A 328 8.38 2.66 4.83
C GLU A 328 6.88 2.38 4.64
N THR A 329 6.02 3.34 4.97
CA THR A 329 4.56 3.22 4.78
C THR A 329 4.21 3.03 3.31
N ILE A 330 4.79 3.83 2.40
CA ILE A 330 4.58 3.68 0.96
C ILE A 330 5.09 2.32 0.47
N LYS A 331 6.28 1.89 0.92
CA LYS A 331 6.81 0.56 0.56
C LYS A 331 5.89 -0.57 0.99
N LEU A 332 5.33 -0.50 2.20
CA LEU A 332 4.41 -1.51 2.72
C LEU A 332 3.11 -1.58 1.90
N ILE A 333 2.56 -0.43 1.50
CA ILE A 333 1.33 -0.37 0.70
C ILE A 333 1.57 -0.91 -0.71
N LEU A 334 2.73 -0.59 -1.30
CA LEU A 334 3.05 -0.99 -2.66
C LEU A 334 3.64 -2.40 -2.76
N GLY A 335 4.09 -2.98 -1.65
CA GLY A 335 4.82 -4.27 -1.66
C GLY A 335 6.17 -4.19 -2.37
N ILE A 336 6.86 -3.06 -2.30
CA ILE A 336 8.12 -2.81 -3.03
C ILE A 336 9.32 -2.63 -2.10
N GLY A 337 10.50 -3.00 -2.60
CA GLY A 337 11.74 -2.96 -1.85
C GLY A 337 11.72 -3.87 -0.63
N GLU A 338 12.67 -3.67 0.28
CA GLU A 338 12.72 -4.37 1.55
C GLU A 338 12.32 -3.42 2.69
N PRO A 339 11.19 -3.65 3.38
CA PRO A 339 10.83 -2.90 4.58
C PRO A 339 11.88 -3.05 5.70
N LEU A 340 11.87 -2.15 6.68
CA LEU A 340 12.70 -2.27 7.89
C LEU A 340 12.21 -3.34 8.89
N THR A 341 11.46 -4.35 8.41
CA THR A 341 11.04 -5.48 9.24
C THR A 341 12.29 -6.24 9.71
N GLY A 342 12.38 -6.48 11.03
CA GLY A 342 13.55 -7.12 11.64
C GLY A 342 14.85 -6.30 11.62
N ARG A 343 14.80 -5.02 11.23
CA ARG A 343 15.96 -4.12 11.16
C ARG A 343 15.67 -2.79 11.85
N LEU A 344 16.53 -2.39 12.77
CA LEU A 344 16.46 -1.07 13.40
C LEU A 344 17.42 -0.11 12.69
N LEU A 345 16.87 0.84 11.93
CA LEU A 345 17.63 1.96 11.40
C LEU A 345 17.92 2.93 12.54
N MET A 346 19.19 3.24 12.77
CA MET A 346 19.63 4.29 13.69
C MET A 346 20.22 5.44 12.88
N TYR A 347 19.98 6.67 13.33
CA TYR A 347 20.47 7.87 12.68
C TYR A 347 21.08 8.83 13.70
N ASP A 348 22.39 9.09 13.64
CA ASP A 348 23.04 10.14 14.43
C ASP A 348 23.19 11.42 13.58
N ALA A 349 22.39 12.44 13.90
CA ALA A 349 22.39 13.71 13.16
C ALA A 349 23.71 14.50 13.26
N ARG A 350 24.60 14.17 14.20
CA ARG A 350 25.93 14.81 14.32
C ARG A 350 26.94 14.16 13.40
N ALA A 351 26.89 12.83 13.28
CA ALA A 351 27.82 12.06 12.46
C ALA A 351 27.33 11.89 11.02
N MET A 352 26.02 12.03 10.78
CA MET A 352 25.33 11.67 9.53
C MET A 352 25.51 10.18 9.19
N GLU A 353 25.37 9.33 10.21
CA GLU A 353 25.51 7.86 10.14
C GLU A 353 24.20 7.14 10.44
#